data_AF-W6N8N8-F1
#
_entry.id   AF-W6N8N8-F1
#
_cell.length_a   1.000
_cell.length_b   1.000
_cell.length_c   1.000
_cell.angle_alpha   90.00
_cell.angle_beta   90.00
_cell.angle_gamma   90.00
#
_symmetry.space_group_name_H-M   'P 1'
#
loop_
_entity.id
_entity.type
_entity.pdbx_description
1 polymer ?
#
loop_
_entity_poly.entity_id
_entity_poly.type
_entity_poly.pdbx_seq_one_letter_code
_entity_poly.pdbx_strand_id
1 'polypeptide(L)'
;MAAVLNLGPSFAITPRINQQVVDAALCGVHQFAYQLRCRTHRGPTVLDQQATSMSLMPFKGNCMRIPPSSREIDSEIANLEHGIQRVYRNAMSEPYRSDLTPAERRGVKKLLQAIEVLRYTVGDKCGSFVVMPQTMDKAITNKVLSDDSVYEESTLSAFESVCKRVKNAMSIVKKRISPEMAKRLYGTVPTVPTLFNLVKTHKIPAETDTWAGMTLPWTEIKTRPIISSCGGPVDGLSWLLVRLLSPLLRYVGAHIVNVEEFISELHQCPVPTGAFYASFDVVSLYTNVNNAGAVQAVLSLIEDNKDDVTMMGFSRSEVKDLIKAAVECNIFCFDNKFYKQKRGLAMGNRVAPVLAVIFLDHIEKSSLPSGILFYKRYIDDVCVIGTTEKTLWKH
;
A
#
# COMPACT_ATOMS: atom_id res chain seq x y z
N MET A 1 22.91 -4.10 -21.52
CA MET A 1 22.28 -3.02 -20.72
C MET A 1 21.04 -2.40 -21.41
N ALA A 2 20.24 -3.17 -22.17
CA ALA A 2 19.04 -2.65 -22.85
C ALA A 2 17.71 -3.01 -22.15
N ALA A 3 17.75 -3.73 -21.02
CA ALA A 3 16.57 -4.28 -20.37
C ALA A 3 15.94 -3.39 -19.27
N VAL A 4 16.51 -2.21 -18.97
CA VAL A 4 16.05 -1.35 -17.86
C VAL A 4 14.94 -0.38 -18.29
N LEU A 5 14.69 -0.19 -19.59
CA LEU A 5 13.65 0.71 -20.11
C LEU A 5 12.31 0.03 -20.41
N ASN A 6 12.20 -1.30 -20.26
CA ASN A 6 11.01 -2.08 -20.63
C ASN A 6 9.89 -2.14 -19.56
N LEU A 7 9.97 -1.31 -18.50
CA LEU A 7 8.92 -1.23 -17.47
C LEU A 7 7.93 -0.08 -17.71
N GLY A 8 8.07 0.66 -18.80
CA GLY A 8 7.07 1.65 -19.21
C GLY A 8 5.77 0.98 -19.69
N PRO A 9 4.63 1.67 -19.62
CA PRO A 9 3.40 1.16 -20.23
C PRO A 9 3.66 0.86 -21.72
N SER A 10 3.14 -0.27 -22.21
CA SER A 10 3.26 -0.69 -23.62
C SER A 10 2.69 0.32 -24.61
N PHE A 11 1.86 1.24 -24.11
CA PHE A 11 1.31 2.37 -24.83
C PHE A 11 1.16 3.57 -23.88
N ALA A 12 1.62 4.74 -24.31
CA ALA A 12 1.36 6.01 -23.63
C ALA A 12 0.95 7.03 -24.69
N ILE A 13 -0.17 7.72 -24.48
CA ILE A 13 -0.63 8.76 -25.40
C ILE A 13 0.48 9.80 -25.51
N THR A 14 0.99 10.01 -26.72
CA THR A 14 2.05 10.96 -26.99
C THR A 14 1.52 12.38 -26.75
N PRO A 15 1.94 13.05 -25.65
CA PRO A 15 1.49 14.41 -25.40
C PRO A 15 2.15 15.34 -26.40
N ARG A 16 1.48 16.44 -26.76
CA ARG A 16 2.14 17.50 -27.52
C ARG A 16 3.24 18.07 -26.64
N ILE A 17 4.49 17.97 -27.11
CA ILE A 17 5.61 18.56 -26.40
C ILE A 17 5.49 20.08 -26.54
N ASN A 18 5.25 20.72 -25.41
CA ASN A 18 5.16 22.16 -25.25
C ASN A 18 6.04 22.57 -24.07
N GLN A 19 6.15 23.88 -23.80
CA GLN A 19 6.97 24.37 -22.70
C GLN A 19 6.59 23.74 -21.34
N GLN A 20 5.29 23.47 -21.09
CA GLN A 20 4.85 22.83 -19.85
C GLN A 20 5.40 21.41 -19.68
N VAL A 21 5.47 20.62 -20.76
CA VAL A 21 6.07 19.28 -20.73
C VAL A 21 7.57 19.37 -20.46
N VAL A 22 8.26 20.34 -21.06
CA VAL A 22 9.68 20.59 -20.78
C VAL A 22 9.88 20.98 -19.33
N ASP A 23 9.09 21.91 -18.82
CA ASP A 23 9.15 22.36 -17.43
C ASP A 23 8.87 21.19 -16.46
N ALA A 24 7.91 20.31 -16.78
CA ALA A 24 7.61 19.12 -15.99
C ALA A 24 8.78 18.12 -15.99
N ALA A 25 9.40 17.88 -17.15
CA ALA A 25 10.58 17.03 -17.27
C ALA A 25 11.76 17.59 -16.46
N LEU A 26 12.00 18.90 -16.56
CA LEU A 26 13.02 19.60 -15.77
C LEU A 26 12.71 19.58 -14.28
N CYS A 27 11.45 19.74 -13.87
CA CYS A 27 11.04 19.54 -12.48
C CYS A 27 11.44 18.14 -11.97
N GLY A 28 11.26 17.11 -12.80
CA GLY A 28 11.71 15.75 -12.51
C GLY A 28 13.23 15.65 -12.34
N VAL A 29 14.01 16.28 -13.23
CA VAL A 29 15.48 16.36 -13.13
C VAL A 29 15.90 17.09 -11.86
N HIS A 30 15.27 18.21 -11.52
CA HIS A 30 15.55 18.94 -10.28
C HIS A 30 15.18 18.14 -9.03
N GLN A 31 14.11 17.35 -9.06
CA GLN A 31 13.75 16.43 -7.99
C GLN A 31 14.80 15.31 -7.84
N PHE A 32 15.26 14.73 -8.94
CA PHE A 32 16.34 13.74 -8.94
C PHE A 32 17.65 14.34 -8.40
N ALA A 33 18.04 15.52 -8.90
CA ALA A 33 19.18 16.30 -8.45
C ALA A 33 19.14 16.55 -6.94
N TYR A 34 17.98 16.97 -6.42
CA TYR A 34 17.75 17.17 -5.00
C TYR A 34 18.00 15.88 -4.19
N GLN A 35 17.41 14.76 -4.62
CA GLN A 35 17.57 13.47 -3.94
C GLN A 35 19.02 12.98 -3.97
N LEU A 36 19.69 13.11 -5.11
CA LEU A 36 21.09 12.71 -5.29
C LEU A 36 22.01 13.52 -4.38
N ARG A 37 21.87 14.86 -4.35
CA ARG A 37 22.65 15.72 -3.45
C ARG A 37 22.38 15.44 -1.97
N CYS A 38 21.12 15.14 -1.61
CA CYS A 38 20.79 14.72 -0.24
C CYS A 38 21.51 13.43 0.15
N ARG A 39 21.63 12.47 -0.76
CA ARG A 39 22.30 11.18 -0.49
C ARG A 39 23.81 11.35 -0.33
N THR A 40 24.44 12.17 -1.17
CA THR A 40 25.90 12.35 -1.14
C THR A 40 26.40 13.17 0.05
N HIS A 41 25.64 14.18 0.51
CA HIS A 41 26.03 14.99 1.67
C HIS A 41 25.77 14.34 3.03
N ARG A 42 24.97 13.26 3.07
CA ARG A 42 24.61 12.57 4.32
C ARG A 42 25.50 11.36 4.62
N GLY A 43 26.59 11.16 3.86
CA GLY A 43 27.53 10.05 4.04
C GLY A 43 26.98 8.68 3.65
N PRO A 44 27.79 7.60 3.73
CA PRO A 44 27.30 6.23 3.59
C PRO A 44 26.19 5.98 4.61
N THR A 45 25.13 5.34 4.16
CA THR A 45 23.84 5.21 4.85
C THR A 45 23.89 4.22 6.02
N VAL A 46 24.82 4.37 6.95
CA VAL A 46 24.89 3.58 8.18
C VAL A 46 25.39 4.46 9.32
N LEU A 47 24.47 4.91 10.18
CA LEU A 47 24.57 4.86 11.66
C LEU A 47 23.46 5.66 12.37
N ASP A 48 22.72 6.54 11.70
CA ASP A 48 21.64 7.29 12.38
C ASP A 48 20.23 6.96 11.84
N GLN A 49 19.42 6.32 12.69
CA GLN A 49 18.04 5.91 12.39
C GLN A 49 17.14 7.11 12.10
N GLN A 50 17.43 8.28 12.69
CA GLN A 50 16.64 9.50 12.48
C GLN A 50 16.87 10.11 11.08
N ALA A 51 18.12 10.19 10.61
CA ALA A 51 18.46 10.75 9.30
C ALA A 51 17.91 9.90 8.14
N THR A 52 17.90 8.56 8.32
CA THR A 52 17.32 7.59 7.38
C THR A 52 15.79 7.68 7.34
N SER A 53 15.16 7.96 8.48
CA SER A 53 13.70 8.17 8.58
C SER A 53 13.26 9.43 7.80
N MET A 54 14.04 10.51 7.85
CA MET A 54 13.71 11.77 7.17
C MET A 54 13.80 11.71 5.64
N SER A 55 14.71 10.91 5.07
CA SER A 55 14.91 10.77 3.62
C SER A 55 13.85 9.89 2.95
N LEU A 56 13.26 8.95 3.70
CA LEU A 56 12.22 8.02 3.24
C LEU A 56 10.79 8.48 3.59
N MET A 57 10.64 9.61 4.29
CA MET A 57 9.34 10.10 4.73
C MET A 57 8.52 10.63 3.53
N PRO A 58 7.34 10.06 3.24
CA PRO A 58 6.55 10.38 2.04
C PRO A 58 5.82 11.72 2.14
N PHE A 59 5.78 12.33 3.33
CA PHE A 59 5.07 13.59 3.58
C PHE A 59 5.96 14.77 3.18
N LYS A 60 5.47 15.65 2.28
CA LYS A 60 6.22 16.83 1.85
C LYS A 60 6.46 17.78 3.04
N GLY A 61 7.68 18.26 3.19
CA GLY A 61 8.00 19.33 4.13
C GLY A 61 7.48 20.68 3.64
N ASN A 62 7.19 21.61 4.56
CA ASN A 62 6.73 22.96 4.22
C ASN A 62 7.79 23.79 3.48
N CYS A 63 9.07 23.45 3.61
CA CYS A 63 10.16 24.10 2.90
C CYS A 63 11.14 23.05 2.38
N MET A 64 11.51 23.14 1.10
CA MET A 64 12.62 22.36 0.54
C MET A 64 13.92 23.07 0.88
N ARG A 65 14.78 22.47 1.72
CA ARG A 65 16.15 22.95 1.91
C ARG A 65 17.02 22.41 0.79
N ILE A 66 17.57 23.29 -0.04
CA ILE A 66 18.49 22.93 -1.12
C ILE A 66 19.75 22.32 -0.48
N PRO A 67 20.11 21.07 -0.81
CA PRO A 67 21.34 20.46 -0.32
C PRO A 67 22.55 21.21 -0.88
N PRO A 68 23.72 21.16 -0.22
CA PRO A 68 24.90 21.87 -0.69
C PRO A 68 25.30 21.41 -2.10
N SER A 69 25.90 22.32 -2.86
CA SER A 69 26.41 22.05 -4.21
C SER A 69 27.65 21.16 -4.14
N SER A 70 27.75 20.19 -5.04
CA SER A 70 28.95 19.38 -5.26
C SER A 70 29.33 19.52 -6.72
N ARG A 71 30.54 20.02 -6.99
CA ARG A 71 30.98 20.39 -8.34
C ARG A 71 30.90 19.22 -9.34
N GLU A 72 31.27 18.02 -8.90
CA GLU A 72 31.20 16.81 -9.73
C GLU A 72 29.76 16.43 -10.06
N ILE A 73 28.90 16.38 -9.04
CA ILE A 73 27.48 16.01 -9.18
C ILE A 73 26.71 17.07 -9.98
N ASP A 74 26.99 18.35 -9.74
CA ASP A 74 26.32 19.46 -10.40
C ASP A 74 26.72 19.56 -11.87
N SER A 75 27.95 19.20 -12.22
CA SER A 75 28.38 19.10 -13.62
C SER A 75 27.61 17.99 -14.36
N GLU A 76 27.47 16.81 -13.76
CA GLU A 76 26.71 15.71 -14.36
C GLU A 76 25.21 16.02 -14.46
N ILE A 77 24.63 16.65 -13.44
CA ILE A 77 23.23 17.11 -13.47
C ILE A 77 23.03 18.16 -14.57
N ALA A 78 23.94 19.13 -14.71
CA ALA A 78 23.85 20.15 -15.75
C ALA A 78 23.96 19.53 -17.16
N ASN A 79 24.84 18.55 -17.34
CA ASN A 79 24.95 17.79 -18.60
C ASN A 79 23.65 17.05 -18.91
N LEU A 80 23.04 16.39 -17.92
CA LEU A 80 21.75 15.71 -18.06
C LEU A 80 20.63 16.71 -18.39
N GLU A 81 20.58 17.84 -17.68
CA GLU A 81 19.59 18.89 -17.90
C GLU A 81 19.68 19.45 -19.32
N HIS A 82 20.89 19.81 -19.77
CA HIS A 82 21.13 20.25 -21.14
C HIS A 82 20.77 19.17 -22.18
N GLY A 83 21.10 17.91 -21.91
CA GLY A 83 20.74 16.79 -22.76
C GLY A 83 19.23 16.66 -22.92
N ILE A 84 18.48 16.70 -21.81
CA ILE A 84 17.02 16.63 -21.79
C ILE A 84 16.42 17.86 -22.48
N GLN A 85 16.84 19.08 -22.15
CA GLN A 85 16.36 20.29 -22.81
C GLN A 85 16.57 20.23 -24.32
N ARG A 86 17.74 19.75 -24.78
CA ARG A 86 18.02 19.60 -26.22
C ARG A 86 17.06 18.62 -26.87
N VAL A 87 16.86 17.44 -26.29
CA VAL A 87 15.92 16.43 -26.81
C VAL A 87 14.50 16.99 -26.89
N TYR A 88 14.01 17.61 -25.83
CA TYR A 88 12.66 18.15 -25.79
C TYR A 88 12.48 19.37 -26.70
N ARG A 89 13.44 20.29 -26.79
CA ARG A 89 13.38 21.44 -27.72
C ARG A 89 13.40 20.99 -29.18
N ASN A 90 14.21 19.99 -29.52
CA ASN A 90 14.19 19.40 -30.85
C ASN A 90 12.81 18.81 -31.14
N ALA A 91 12.24 18.05 -30.21
CA ALA A 91 10.92 17.47 -30.37
C ALA A 91 9.78 18.51 -30.36
N MET A 92 9.95 19.67 -29.73
CA MET A 92 9.02 20.81 -29.83
C MET A 92 9.01 21.44 -31.24
N SER A 93 10.14 21.41 -31.94
CA SER A 93 10.25 21.94 -33.30
C SER A 93 9.63 21.02 -34.35
N GLU A 94 9.43 19.74 -34.00
CA GLU A 94 8.77 18.78 -34.87
C GLU A 94 7.23 18.97 -34.89
N PRO A 95 6.58 18.74 -36.03
CA PRO A 95 5.14 18.79 -36.11
C PRO A 95 4.51 17.71 -35.24
N TYR A 96 3.59 18.11 -34.34
CA TYR A 96 2.91 17.19 -33.45
C TYR A 96 2.15 16.10 -34.23
N ARG A 97 2.48 14.84 -33.94
CA ARG A 97 1.75 13.67 -34.42
C ARG A 97 1.16 12.94 -33.22
N SER A 98 -0.16 12.88 -33.18
CA SER A 98 -0.86 12.05 -32.21
C SER A 98 -0.77 10.60 -32.66
N ASP A 99 -0.36 9.72 -31.75
CA ASP A 99 -0.44 8.27 -31.86
C ASP A 99 -1.88 7.73 -31.72
N LEU A 100 -2.86 8.62 -31.50
CA LEU A 100 -4.27 8.30 -31.51
C LEU A 100 -4.90 8.62 -32.87
N THR A 101 -5.61 7.63 -33.40
CA THR A 101 -6.52 7.80 -34.53
C THR A 101 -7.61 8.85 -34.22
N PRO A 102 -8.21 9.46 -35.24
CA PRO A 102 -9.36 10.36 -35.03
C PRO A 102 -10.53 9.69 -34.30
N ALA A 103 -10.71 8.37 -34.49
CA ALA A 103 -11.74 7.59 -33.82
C ALA A 103 -11.45 7.47 -32.31
N GLU A 104 -10.23 7.11 -31.92
CA GLU A 104 -9.83 6.98 -30.52
C GLU A 104 -9.90 8.33 -29.78
N ARG A 105 -9.45 9.43 -30.41
CA ARG A 105 -9.58 10.78 -29.82
C ARG A 105 -11.02 11.15 -29.54
N ARG A 106 -11.93 10.86 -30.49
CA ARG A 106 -13.37 11.04 -30.26
C ARG A 106 -13.87 10.13 -29.14
N GLY A 107 -13.39 8.88 -29.09
CA GLY A 107 -13.69 7.93 -28.03
C GLY A 107 -13.32 8.46 -26.64
N VAL A 108 -12.07 8.88 -26.44
CA VAL A 108 -11.59 9.45 -25.16
C VAL A 108 -12.42 10.67 -24.76
N LYS A 109 -12.73 11.58 -25.70
CA LYS A 109 -13.58 12.74 -25.41
C LYS A 109 -14.98 12.34 -24.95
N LYS A 110 -15.59 11.33 -25.58
CA LYS A 110 -16.89 10.77 -25.17
C LYS A 110 -16.81 10.14 -23.78
N LEU A 111 -15.74 9.40 -23.48
CA LEU A 111 -15.54 8.79 -22.16
C LEU A 111 -15.41 9.84 -21.05
N LEU A 112 -14.65 10.91 -21.31
CA LEU A 112 -14.51 12.05 -20.39
C LEU A 112 -15.86 12.76 -20.15
N GLN A 113 -16.66 12.92 -21.20
CA GLN A 113 -18.02 13.48 -21.07
C GLN A 113 -18.96 12.57 -20.28
N ALA A 114 -18.74 11.25 -20.33
CA ALA A 114 -19.56 10.27 -19.61
C ALA A 114 -19.11 10.02 -18.17
N ILE A 115 -18.11 10.75 -17.63
CA ILE A 115 -17.57 10.50 -16.28
C ILE A 115 -18.58 10.71 -15.16
N GLU A 116 -19.64 11.50 -15.39
CA GLU A 116 -20.74 11.70 -14.44
C GLU A 116 -21.68 10.49 -14.36
N VAL A 117 -21.70 9.66 -15.40
CA VAL A 117 -22.60 8.49 -15.51
C VAL A 117 -21.82 7.18 -15.35
N LEU A 118 -20.59 7.14 -15.85
CA LEU A 118 -19.72 5.97 -15.87
C LEU A 118 -18.56 6.16 -14.91
N ARG A 119 -18.27 5.10 -14.16
CA ARG A 119 -17.07 4.95 -13.37
C ARG A 119 -16.05 4.13 -14.16
N TYR A 120 -14.82 4.64 -14.19
CA TYR A 120 -13.66 3.97 -14.78
C TYR A 120 -12.68 3.60 -13.68
N THR A 121 -12.30 2.32 -13.58
CA THR A 121 -11.34 1.84 -12.57
C THR A 121 -10.41 0.78 -13.15
N VAL A 122 -9.40 0.42 -12.37
CA VAL A 122 -8.64 -0.80 -12.57
C VAL A 122 -9.26 -1.90 -11.69
N GLY A 123 -9.28 -3.13 -12.18
CA GLY A 123 -9.65 -4.32 -11.43
C GLY A 123 -8.60 -4.68 -10.38
N ASP A 124 -8.97 -5.53 -9.44
CA ASP A 124 -8.18 -5.82 -8.24
C ASP A 124 -6.79 -6.45 -8.51
N LYS A 125 -6.70 -7.52 -9.32
CA LYS A 125 -5.46 -8.29 -9.55
C LYS A 125 -4.88 -8.18 -10.96
N CYS A 126 -5.73 -8.23 -11.99
CA CYS A 126 -5.28 -8.48 -13.36
C CYS A 126 -5.02 -7.21 -14.18
N GLY A 127 -4.96 -6.04 -13.55
CA GLY A 127 -4.82 -4.76 -14.27
C GLY A 127 -5.97 -4.47 -15.25
N SER A 128 -7.05 -5.28 -15.21
CA SER A 128 -8.18 -5.17 -16.12
C SER A 128 -8.81 -3.79 -16.03
N PHE A 129 -9.18 -3.20 -17.15
CA PHE A 129 -9.92 -1.95 -17.17
C PHE A 129 -11.40 -2.23 -16.91
N VAL A 130 -11.98 -1.56 -15.93
CA VAL A 130 -13.38 -1.76 -15.52
C VAL A 130 -14.16 -0.49 -15.82
N VAL A 131 -15.27 -0.66 -16.54
CA VAL A 131 -16.24 0.40 -16.83
C VAL A 131 -17.60 -0.04 -16.32
N MET A 132 -18.24 0.78 -15.49
CA MET A 132 -19.59 0.49 -15.01
C MET A 132 -20.39 1.78 -14.76
N PRO A 133 -21.72 1.74 -14.77
CA PRO A 133 -22.52 2.86 -14.31
C PRO A 133 -22.20 3.23 -12.86
N GLN A 134 -22.15 4.53 -12.54
CA GLN A 134 -21.97 4.99 -11.16
C GLN A 134 -23.06 4.48 -10.23
N THR A 135 -24.30 4.35 -10.72
CA THR A 135 -25.42 3.77 -9.97
C THR A 135 -25.17 2.32 -9.57
N MET A 136 -24.53 1.54 -10.46
CA MET A 136 -24.15 0.16 -10.19
C MET A 136 -23.01 0.09 -9.16
N ASP A 137 -21.97 0.93 -9.29
CA ASP A 137 -20.89 1.03 -8.30
C ASP A 137 -21.42 1.34 -6.89
N LYS A 138 -22.37 2.29 -6.81
CA LYS A 138 -23.05 2.64 -5.56
C LYS A 138 -23.86 1.47 -5.02
N ALA A 139 -24.64 0.78 -5.85
CA ALA A 139 -25.44 -0.38 -5.44
C ALA A 139 -24.55 -1.53 -4.89
N ILE A 140 -23.47 -1.86 -5.59
CA ILE A 140 -22.49 -2.87 -5.17
C ILE A 140 -21.85 -2.45 -3.84
N THR A 141 -21.46 -1.19 -3.70
CA THR A 141 -20.83 -0.69 -2.47
C THR A 141 -21.79 -0.68 -1.29
N ASN A 142 -23.03 -0.26 -1.49
CA ASN A 142 -24.07 -0.32 -0.46
C ASN A 142 -24.37 -1.77 -0.04
N LYS A 143 -24.33 -2.73 -0.97
CA LYS A 143 -24.41 -4.16 -0.63
C LYS A 143 -23.25 -4.59 0.27
N VAL A 144 -22.01 -4.19 0.00
CA VAL A 144 -20.87 -4.49 0.88
C VAL A 144 -21.05 -3.85 2.27
N LEU A 145 -21.53 -2.60 2.31
CA LEU A 145 -21.78 -1.87 3.56
C LEU A 145 -22.95 -2.42 4.38
N SER A 146 -23.86 -3.18 3.76
CA SER A 146 -24.96 -3.86 4.45
C SER A 146 -24.54 -5.07 5.30
N ASP A 147 -23.27 -5.48 5.25
CA ASP A 147 -22.74 -6.48 6.17
C ASP A 147 -22.58 -5.89 7.58
N ASP A 148 -23.65 -6.03 8.37
CA ASP A 148 -23.70 -5.63 9.78
C ASP A 148 -22.74 -6.41 10.68
N SER A 149 -22.03 -7.45 10.20
CA SER A 149 -20.95 -8.06 10.96
C SER A 149 -19.64 -7.27 10.88
N VAL A 150 -19.48 -6.43 9.84
CA VAL A 150 -18.24 -5.70 9.54
C VAL A 150 -18.43 -4.20 9.66
N TYR A 151 -19.54 -3.65 9.17
CA TYR A 151 -19.77 -2.20 9.08
C TYR A 151 -20.95 -1.73 9.94
N GLU A 152 -20.96 -0.44 10.25
CA GLU A 152 -22.08 0.27 10.88
C GLU A 152 -22.12 1.72 10.39
N GLU A 153 -23.30 2.35 10.37
CA GLU A 153 -23.40 3.79 10.14
C GLU A 153 -22.74 4.56 11.30
N SER A 154 -22.19 5.72 10.98
CA SER A 154 -21.46 6.59 11.91
C SER A 154 -21.79 8.05 11.65
N THR A 155 -21.12 8.95 12.36
CA THR A 155 -21.37 10.40 12.27
C THR A 155 -20.07 11.19 12.11
N LEU A 156 -20.20 12.43 11.63
CA LEU A 156 -19.08 13.38 11.60
C LEU A 156 -18.51 13.60 13.02
N SER A 157 -19.36 13.70 14.04
CA SER A 157 -18.91 13.86 15.43
C SER A 157 -18.08 12.67 15.92
N ALA A 158 -18.48 11.44 15.56
CA ALA A 158 -17.69 10.26 15.86
C ALA A 158 -16.33 10.28 15.14
N PHE A 159 -16.30 10.69 13.87
CA PHE A 159 -15.05 10.89 13.13
C PHE A 159 -14.12 11.91 13.79
N GLU A 160 -14.65 13.06 14.22
CA GLU A 160 -13.91 14.11 14.91
C GLU A 160 -13.33 13.62 16.26
N SER A 161 -14.12 12.83 17.00
CA SER A 161 -13.68 12.20 18.25
C SER A 161 -12.49 11.27 18.02
N VAL A 162 -12.56 10.42 17.00
CA VAL A 162 -11.45 9.55 16.58
C VAL A 162 -10.23 10.38 16.15
N CYS A 163 -10.41 11.45 15.38
CA CYS A 163 -9.32 12.36 15.02
C CYS A 163 -8.65 12.96 16.25
N LYS A 164 -9.42 13.32 17.29
CA LYS A 164 -8.88 13.81 18.57
C LYS A 164 -8.07 12.74 19.29
N ARG A 165 -8.54 11.49 19.31
CA ARG A 165 -7.79 10.36 19.89
C ARG A 165 -6.44 10.15 19.19
N VAL A 166 -6.41 10.19 17.87
CA VAL A 166 -5.17 10.06 17.09
C VAL A 166 -4.23 11.24 17.37
N LYS A 167 -4.75 12.47 17.45
CA LYS A 167 -3.97 13.66 17.84
C LYS A 167 -3.36 13.51 19.24
N ASN A 168 -4.10 12.96 20.19
CA ASN A 168 -3.62 12.70 21.55
C ASN A 168 -2.51 11.64 21.56
N ALA A 169 -2.70 10.51 20.86
CA ALA A 169 -1.67 9.48 20.75
C ALA A 169 -0.39 10.04 20.11
N MET A 170 -0.55 10.85 19.06
CA MET A 170 0.58 11.51 18.41
C MET A 170 1.31 12.52 19.32
N SER A 171 0.69 13.05 20.38
CA SER A 171 1.41 13.89 21.36
C SER A 171 2.59 13.16 22.00
N ILE A 172 2.51 11.83 22.13
CA ILE A 172 3.59 10.95 22.61
C ILE A 172 4.76 10.98 21.62
N VAL A 173 4.45 10.91 20.33
CA VAL A 173 5.44 10.96 19.24
C VAL A 173 6.13 12.32 19.20
N LYS A 174 5.36 13.41 19.32
CA LYS A 174 5.84 14.80 19.33
C LYS A 174 6.98 15.07 20.31
N LYS A 175 6.97 14.37 21.46
CA LYS A 175 8.01 14.51 22.51
C LYS A 175 9.35 13.89 22.12
N ARG A 176 9.39 13.03 21.09
CA ARG A 176 10.55 12.23 20.69
C ARG A 176 11.12 12.57 19.32
N ILE A 177 10.41 13.37 18.53
CA ILE A 177 10.82 13.74 17.19
C ILE A 177 11.00 15.25 17.08
N SER A 178 11.79 15.69 16.10
CA SER A 178 11.99 17.13 15.88
C SER A 178 10.69 17.83 15.49
N PRO A 179 10.53 19.14 15.78
CA PRO A 179 9.39 19.93 15.35
C PRO A 179 9.13 19.86 13.84
N GLU A 180 10.17 19.77 13.02
CA GLU A 180 10.08 19.64 11.56
C GLU A 180 9.50 18.28 11.16
N MET A 181 9.98 17.19 11.77
CA MET A 181 9.43 15.85 11.54
C MET A 181 7.98 15.77 12.00
N ALA A 182 7.69 16.36 13.14
CA ALA A 182 6.33 16.51 13.63
C ALA A 182 5.46 17.16 12.55
N LYS A 183 5.81 18.39 12.12
CA LYS A 183 5.02 19.14 11.13
C LYS A 183 4.69 18.34 9.87
N ARG A 184 5.64 17.53 9.38
CA ARG A 184 5.45 16.62 8.23
C ARG A 184 4.46 15.49 8.51
N LEU A 185 4.48 14.91 9.71
CA LEU A 185 3.58 13.83 10.11
C LEU A 185 2.16 14.30 10.42
N TYR A 186 1.98 15.54 10.91
CA TYR A 186 0.67 16.03 11.36
C TYR A 186 -0.26 16.48 10.22
N GLY A 187 0.28 16.92 9.08
CA GLY A 187 -0.50 17.69 8.11
C GLY A 187 -1.18 18.91 8.77
N THR A 188 -1.93 19.71 8.01
CA THR A 188 -2.72 20.82 8.56
C THR A 188 -4.19 20.43 8.74
N VAL A 189 -4.75 19.62 7.84
CA VAL A 189 -6.14 19.15 7.89
C VAL A 189 -6.20 17.70 7.39
N PRO A 190 -6.71 16.74 8.19
CA PRO A 190 -6.85 15.37 7.72
C PRO A 190 -7.98 15.26 6.69
N THR A 191 -7.71 14.58 5.58
CA THR A 191 -8.74 14.18 4.62
C THR A 191 -9.61 13.10 5.26
N VAL A 192 -10.93 13.14 5.04
CA VAL A 192 -11.80 12.07 5.51
C VAL A 192 -11.48 10.80 4.70
N PRO A 193 -11.16 9.66 5.35
CA PRO A 193 -10.96 8.41 4.64
C PRO A 193 -12.18 8.06 3.78
N THR A 194 -11.96 7.50 2.60
CA THR A 194 -13.04 7.18 1.66
C THR A 194 -13.02 5.71 1.26
N LEU A 195 -14.20 5.10 1.17
CA LEU A 195 -14.33 3.74 0.68
C LEU A 195 -14.43 3.73 -0.85
N PHE A 196 -13.70 2.83 -1.49
CA PHE A 196 -13.92 2.46 -2.88
C PHE A 196 -13.79 0.95 -3.06
N ASN A 197 -14.40 0.42 -4.11
CA ASN A 197 -14.36 -0.99 -4.44
C ASN A 197 -13.48 -1.25 -5.67
N LEU A 198 -12.70 -2.32 -5.61
CA LEU A 198 -12.00 -2.89 -6.76
C LEU A 198 -12.74 -4.15 -7.21
N VAL A 199 -13.10 -4.25 -8.49
CA VAL A 199 -13.79 -5.44 -9.01
C VAL A 199 -12.81 -6.61 -9.13
N LYS A 200 -13.22 -7.77 -8.62
CA LYS A 200 -12.46 -9.02 -8.77
C LYS A 200 -12.75 -9.65 -10.12
N THR A 201 -12.21 -9.07 -11.19
CA THR A 201 -12.44 -9.53 -12.58
C THR A 201 -12.05 -11.00 -12.78
N HIS A 202 -10.99 -11.47 -12.13
CA HIS A 202 -10.56 -12.88 -12.12
C HIS A 202 -11.53 -13.87 -11.42
N LYS A 203 -12.62 -13.38 -10.83
CA LYS A 203 -13.69 -14.20 -10.23
C LYS A 203 -14.98 -14.17 -11.06
N ILE A 204 -14.97 -13.47 -12.20
CA ILE A 204 -16.06 -13.48 -13.16
C ILE A 204 -15.95 -14.77 -13.99
N PRO A 205 -17.00 -15.61 -14.10
CA PRO A 205 -16.93 -16.85 -14.86
C PRO A 205 -16.65 -16.59 -16.35
N ALA A 206 -15.74 -17.38 -16.95
CA ALA A 206 -15.36 -17.18 -18.35
C ALA A 206 -16.54 -17.33 -19.33
N GLU A 207 -17.56 -18.13 -18.97
CA GLU A 207 -18.78 -18.29 -19.76
C GLU A 207 -19.66 -17.04 -19.84
N THR A 208 -19.53 -16.12 -18.86
CA THR A 208 -20.19 -14.79 -18.91
C THR A 208 -19.53 -13.81 -19.88
N ASP A 209 -18.36 -14.15 -20.42
CA ASP A 209 -17.58 -13.31 -21.35
C ASP A 209 -17.98 -13.55 -22.83
N THR A 210 -18.98 -14.40 -23.09
CA THR A 210 -19.46 -14.63 -24.44
C THR A 210 -20.46 -13.53 -24.85
N TRP A 211 -20.27 -13.00 -26.06
CA TRP A 211 -21.16 -12.09 -26.80
C TRP A 211 -22.65 -12.55 -26.84
N ALA A 212 -22.94 -13.76 -26.37
CA ALA A 212 -24.26 -14.38 -26.24
C ALA A 212 -24.93 -14.06 -24.88
N GLY A 213 -25.09 -12.78 -24.55
CA GLY A 213 -26.21 -12.30 -23.73
C GLY A 213 -26.34 -12.72 -22.26
N MET A 214 -25.42 -13.50 -21.66
CA MET A 214 -25.45 -13.75 -20.22
C MET A 214 -24.93 -12.54 -19.44
N THR A 215 -25.87 -11.71 -18.99
CA THR A 215 -25.57 -10.58 -18.11
C THR A 215 -25.42 -11.09 -16.67
N LEU A 216 -24.19 -11.08 -16.13
CA LEU A 216 -23.97 -11.33 -14.71
C LEU A 216 -24.73 -10.25 -13.90
N PRO A 217 -25.63 -10.61 -12.98
CA PRO A 217 -26.32 -9.61 -12.18
C PRO A 217 -25.32 -8.90 -11.27
N TRP A 218 -25.51 -7.59 -11.06
CA TRP A 218 -24.60 -6.77 -10.27
C TRP A 218 -24.42 -7.29 -8.82
N THR A 219 -25.38 -8.05 -8.32
CA THR A 219 -25.34 -8.69 -7.00
C THR A 219 -24.28 -9.79 -6.90
N GLU A 220 -23.90 -10.43 -8.01
CA GLU A 220 -22.91 -11.51 -8.03
C GLU A 220 -21.49 -11.00 -8.24
N ILE A 221 -21.33 -9.75 -8.68
CA ILE A 221 -20.03 -9.09 -8.83
C ILE A 221 -19.33 -9.03 -7.47
N LYS A 222 -18.20 -9.74 -7.36
CA LYS A 222 -17.35 -9.71 -6.17
C LYS A 222 -16.41 -8.52 -6.24
N THR A 223 -16.28 -7.81 -5.13
CA THR A 223 -15.38 -6.67 -4.99
C THR A 223 -14.41 -6.84 -3.83
N ARG A 224 -13.35 -6.03 -3.82
CA ARG A 224 -12.46 -5.80 -2.68
C ARG A 224 -12.68 -4.37 -2.17
N PRO A 225 -13.25 -4.18 -0.97
CA PRO A 225 -13.40 -2.86 -0.38
C PRO A 225 -12.06 -2.34 0.14
N ILE A 226 -11.71 -1.11 -0.23
CA ILE A 226 -10.50 -0.42 0.23
C ILE A 226 -10.91 0.91 0.86
N ILE A 227 -10.50 1.12 2.11
CA ILE A 227 -10.64 2.39 2.81
C ILE A 227 -9.37 3.20 2.60
N SER A 228 -9.40 4.18 1.69
CA SER A 228 -8.29 5.09 1.45
C SER A 228 -8.03 5.95 2.67
N SER A 229 -6.95 5.68 3.39
CA SER A 229 -6.50 6.51 4.53
C SER A 229 -5.46 7.56 4.12
N CYS A 230 -5.19 7.72 2.82
CA CYS A 230 -4.20 8.67 2.32
C CYS A 230 -4.56 10.11 2.71
N GLY A 231 -3.63 10.82 3.35
CA GLY A 231 -3.88 12.16 3.90
C GLY A 231 -4.86 12.18 5.08
N GLY A 232 -5.32 11.02 5.55
CA GLY A 232 -6.22 10.90 6.68
C GLY A 232 -5.54 11.05 8.04
N PRO A 233 -6.33 11.03 9.13
CA PRO A 233 -5.82 11.30 10.48
C PRO A 233 -4.72 10.34 10.93
N VAL A 234 -4.73 9.09 10.43
CA VAL A 234 -3.75 8.05 10.78
C VAL A 234 -2.64 7.86 9.75
N ASP A 235 -2.59 8.60 8.65
CA ASP A 235 -1.59 8.36 7.59
C ASP A 235 -0.16 8.50 8.14
N GLY A 236 0.12 9.62 8.81
CA GLY A 236 1.42 9.86 9.46
C GLY A 236 1.75 8.86 10.56
N LEU A 237 0.78 8.56 11.43
CA LEU A 237 0.95 7.60 12.52
C LEU A 237 1.21 6.18 11.99
N SER A 238 0.43 5.73 11.02
CA SER A 238 0.56 4.40 10.42
C SER A 238 1.89 4.23 9.70
N TRP A 239 2.38 5.27 9.02
CA TRP A 239 3.72 5.26 8.43
C TRP A 239 4.82 5.10 9.50
N LEU A 240 4.73 5.84 10.60
CA LEU A 240 5.69 5.72 11.70
C LEU A 240 5.66 4.31 12.30
N LEU A 241 4.46 3.76 12.51
CA LEU A 241 4.29 2.41 13.04
C LEU A 241 4.87 1.36 12.07
N VAL A 242 4.69 1.49 10.76
CA VAL A 242 5.36 0.60 9.80
C VAL A 242 6.87 0.65 9.99
N ARG A 243 7.45 1.85 10.08
CA ARG A 243 8.90 1.99 10.27
C ARG A 243 9.39 1.35 11.58
N LEU A 244 8.59 1.47 12.64
CA LEU A 244 8.87 0.93 13.97
C LEU A 244 8.73 -0.59 14.03
N LEU A 245 7.70 -1.14 13.38
CA LEU A 245 7.30 -2.54 13.53
C LEU A 245 7.85 -3.46 12.44
N SER A 246 8.14 -2.96 11.23
CA SER A 246 8.72 -3.78 10.16
C SER A 246 10.01 -4.52 10.54
N PRO A 247 10.93 -3.98 11.37
CA PRO A 247 12.09 -4.74 11.84
C PRO A 247 11.74 -6.03 12.55
N LEU A 248 10.57 -6.12 13.20
CA LEU A 248 10.09 -7.32 13.89
C LEU A 248 9.77 -8.46 12.93
N LEU A 249 9.49 -8.17 11.65
CA LEU A 249 9.14 -9.19 10.66
C LEU A 249 10.27 -10.20 10.41
N ARG A 250 11.52 -9.86 10.74
CA ARG A 250 12.65 -10.81 10.68
C ARG A 250 12.50 -11.99 11.65
N TYR A 251 11.69 -11.83 12.70
CA TYR A 251 11.42 -12.86 13.71
C TYR A 251 10.14 -13.66 13.40
N VAL A 252 9.48 -13.34 12.29
CA VAL A 252 8.35 -14.10 11.77
C VAL A 252 8.88 -15.14 10.80
N GLY A 253 9.21 -16.34 11.29
CA GLY A 253 9.88 -17.37 10.49
C GLY A 253 9.10 -17.81 9.26
N ALA A 254 7.77 -17.78 9.31
CA ALA A 254 6.91 -18.12 8.18
C ALA A 254 6.85 -17.03 7.09
N HIS A 255 7.27 -15.79 7.35
CA HIS A 255 7.05 -14.67 6.44
C HIS A 255 8.02 -14.70 5.26
N ILE A 256 7.45 -14.70 4.04
CA ILE A 256 8.21 -14.58 2.79
C ILE A 256 8.47 -13.10 2.51
N VAL A 257 9.75 -12.71 2.47
CA VAL A 257 10.17 -11.34 2.15
C VAL A 257 10.30 -11.13 0.65
N ASN A 258 10.90 -12.09 -0.05
CA ASN A 258 11.15 -12.06 -1.49
C ASN A 258 11.13 -13.49 -2.06
N VAL A 259 10.98 -13.59 -3.39
CA VAL A 259 10.79 -14.87 -4.09
C VAL A 259 12.10 -15.67 -4.12
N GLU A 260 13.24 -14.99 -4.24
CA GLU A 260 14.55 -15.60 -4.32
C GLU A 260 14.92 -16.35 -3.03
N GLU A 261 14.67 -15.73 -1.88
CA GLU A 261 14.85 -16.33 -0.55
C GLU A 261 13.93 -17.53 -0.35
N PHE A 262 12.65 -17.40 -0.73
CA PHE A 262 11.70 -18.51 -0.67
C PHE A 262 12.16 -19.72 -1.51
N ILE A 263 12.60 -19.50 -2.75
CA ILE A 263 13.12 -20.57 -3.62
C ILE A 263 14.38 -21.19 -3.01
N SER A 264 15.28 -20.37 -2.46
CA SER A 264 16.50 -20.84 -1.80
C SER A 264 16.20 -21.74 -0.61
N GLU A 265 15.30 -21.32 0.28
CA GLU A 265 14.86 -22.11 1.44
C GLU A 265 14.16 -23.40 1.02
N LEU A 266 13.34 -23.34 -0.04
CA LEU A 266 12.64 -24.50 -0.58
C LEU A 266 13.63 -25.53 -1.14
N HIS A 267 14.68 -25.10 -1.85
CA HIS A 267 15.74 -26.00 -2.34
C HIS A 267 16.57 -26.63 -1.21
N GLN A 268 16.71 -25.93 -0.08
CA GLN A 268 17.43 -26.43 1.09
C GLN A 268 16.55 -27.35 1.96
N CYS A 269 15.23 -27.35 1.75
CA CYS A 269 14.31 -28.22 2.47
C CYS A 269 14.48 -29.68 2.00
N PRO A 270 14.86 -30.63 2.87
CA PRO A 270 14.93 -32.04 2.49
C PRO A 270 13.52 -32.61 2.35
N VAL A 271 13.00 -32.61 1.13
CA VAL A 271 11.67 -33.15 0.80
C VAL A 271 11.78 -34.64 0.46
N PRO A 272 11.21 -35.56 1.28
CA PRO A 272 11.28 -36.99 1.01
C PRO A 272 10.39 -37.40 -0.16
N THR A 273 10.75 -38.51 -0.81
CA THR A 273 9.92 -39.17 -1.83
C THR A 273 8.60 -39.59 -1.21
N GLY A 274 7.49 -38.97 -1.63
CA GLY A 274 6.16 -39.20 -1.07
C GLY A 274 5.66 -38.10 -0.11
N ALA A 275 6.38 -36.97 0.02
CA ALA A 275 5.84 -35.79 0.69
C ALA A 275 4.62 -35.22 -0.05
N PHE A 276 3.73 -34.58 0.70
CA PHE A 276 2.57 -33.88 0.19
C PHE A 276 2.80 -32.37 0.27
N TYR A 277 2.30 -31.63 -0.70
CA TYR A 277 2.31 -30.17 -0.67
C TYR A 277 0.88 -29.64 -0.87
N ALA A 278 0.61 -28.49 -0.27
CA ALA A 278 -0.65 -27.78 -0.44
C ALA A 278 -0.41 -26.27 -0.43
N SER A 279 -1.39 -25.53 -0.95
CA SER A 279 -1.45 -24.09 -0.80
C SER A 279 -2.79 -23.71 -0.18
N PHE A 280 -2.73 -22.77 0.77
CA PHE A 280 -3.91 -22.24 1.45
C PHE A 280 -4.00 -20.73 1.26
N ASP A 281 -5.22 -20.21 1.25
CA ASP A 281 -5.51 -18.77 1.21
C ASP A 281 -6.32 -18.42 2.45
N VAL A 282 -5.86 -17.43 3.23
CA VAL A 282 -6.60 -16.99 4.42
C VAL A 282 -7.81 -16.16 4.00
N VAL A 283 -9.00 -16.73 4.21
CA VAL A 283 -10.26 -16.09 3.83
C VAL A 283 -10.45 -14.76 4.54
N SER A 284 -10.48 -13.68 3.74
CA SER A 284 -10.78 -12.32 4.20
C SER A 284 -9.90 -11.88 5.38
N LEU A 285 -8.59 -12.19 5.32
CA LEU A 285 -7.61 -11.94 6.39
C LEU A 285 -7.86 -10.63 7.15
N TYR A 286 -7.80 -9.48 6.47
CA TYR A 286 -7.88 -8.18 7.12
C TYR A 286 -9.18 -7.94 7.90
N THR A 287 -10.34 -8.37 7.42
CA THR A 287 -11.61 -8.16 8.14
C THR A 287 -11.77 -9.13 9.32
N ASN A 288 -11.05 -10.26 9.31
CA ASN A 288 -11.11 -11.28 10.35
C ASN A 288 -10.01 -11.17 11.41
N VAL A 289 -8.98 -10.33 11.22
CA VAL A 289 -7.98 -10.07 12.26
C VAL A 289 -8.64 -9.53 13.52
N ASN A 290 -8.36 -10.15 14.68
CA ASN A 290 -8.76 -9.61 15.96
C ASN A 290 -7.81 -8.47 16.36
N ASN A 291 -8.29 -7.22 16.40
CA ASN A 291 -7.45 -6.05 16.66
C ASN A 291 -6.72 -6.13 18.01
N ALA A 292 -7.38 -6.64 19.06
CA ALA A 292 -6.76 -6.80 20.38
C ALA A 292 -5.68 -7.89 20.35
N GLY A 293 -5.96 -9.03 19.71
CA GLY A 293 -5.01 -10.10 19.51
C GLY A 293 -3.79 -9.66 18.70
N ALA A 294 -3.99 -8.89 17.62
CA ALA A 294 -2.89 -8.34 16.82
C ALA A 294 -2.00 -7.38 17.62
N VAL A 295 -2.61 -6.51 18.45
CA VAL A 295 -1.86 -5.65 19.37
C VAL A 295 -1.05 -6.49 20.35
N GLN A 296 -1.64 -7.52 20.95
CA GLN A 296 -0.91 -8.38 21.90
C GLN A 296 0.23 -9.16 21.22
N ALA A 297 0.00 -9.71 20.03
CA ALA A 297 1.02 -10.42 19.26
C ALA A 297 2.25 -9.53 19.00
N VAL A 298 2.03 -8.28 18.61
CA VAL A 298 3.12 -7.30 18.44
C VAL A 298 3.85 -7.04 19.75
N LEU A 299 3.12 -6.84 20.85
CA LEU A 299 3.73 -6.54 22.15
C LEU A 299 4.53 -7.71 22.71
N SER A 300 4.08 -8.95 22.49
CA SER A 300 4.83 -10.15 22.84
C SER A 300 6.10 -10.26 22.00
N LEU A 301 6.00 -10.06 20.68
CA LEU A 301 7.16 -10.13 19.79
C LEU A 301 8.21 -9.05 20.11
N ILE A 302 7.78 -7.86 20.55
CA ILE A 302 8.70 -6.82 21.04
C ILE A 302 9.41 -7.27 22.32
N GLU A 303 8.69 -7.89 23.27
CA GLU A 303 9.28 -8.34 24.53
C GLU A 303 10.30 -9.45 24.32
N ASP A 304 9.96 -10.44 23.48
CA ASP A 304 10.80 -11.59 23.18
C ASP A 304 12.13 -11.18 22.50
N ASN A 305 12.16 -10.00 21.86
CA ASN A 305 13.29 -9.51 21.06
C ASN A 305 13.75 -8.10 21.49
N LYS A 306 13.53 -7.73 22.75
CA LYS A 306 13.79 -6.36 23.24
C LYS A 306 15.24 -5.91 23.16
N ASP A 307 16.17 -6.85 23.23
CA ASP A 307 17.62 -6.56 23.21
C ASP A 307 18.13 -6.28 21.79
N ASP A 308 17.45 -6.82 20.78
CA ASP A 308 17.84 -6.71 19.37
C ASP A 308 17.06 -5.63 18.60
N VAL A 309 15.89 -5.22 19.09
CA VAL A 309 14.98 -4.33 18.37
C VAL A 309 14.86 -2.97 19.05
N THR A 310 15.34 -1.95 18.36
CA THR A 310 15.11 -0.54 18.72
C THR A 310 13.65 -0.13 18.53
N MET A 311 13.00 0.29 19.62
CA MET A 311 11.68 0.91 19.59
C MET A 311 11.74 2.44 19.44
N MET A 312 12.83 3.02 18.91
CA MET A 312 13.03 4.47 18.78
C MET A 312 12.76 5.26 20.09
N GLY A 313 13.02 4.63 21.24
CA GLY A 313 12.77 5.21 22.56
C GLY A 313 11.31 5.22 23.03
N PHE A 314 10.39 4.60 22.31
CA PHE A 314 9.01 4.37 22.77
C PHE A 314 8.97 3.20 23.74
N SER A 315 8.21 3.35 24.82
CA SER A 315 7.92 2.25 25.74
C SER A 315 6.90 1.29 25.14
N ARG A 316 6.84 0.06 25.66
CA ARG A 316 5.84 -0.95 25.26
C ARG A 316 4.40 -0.44 25.40
N SER A 317 4.09 0.32 26.46
CA SER A 317 2.75 0.90 26.67
C SER A 317 2.43 1.99 25.65
N GLU A 318 3.40 2.82 25.30
CA GLU A 318 3.22 3.86 24.28
C GLU A 318 3.03 3.24 22.89
N VAL A 319 3.80 2.21 22.53
CA VAL A 319 3.61 1.47 21.27
C VAL A 319 2.19 0.87 21.20
N LYS A 320 1.71 0.28 22.30
CA LYS A 320 0.33 -0.22 22.41
C LYS A 320 -0.69 0.88 22.12
N ASP A 321 -0.55 2.05 22.75
CA ASP A 321 -1.49 3.17 22.59
C ASP A 321 -1.45 3.74 21.16
N LEU A 322 -0.28 3.80 20.54
CA LEU A 322 -0.09 4.23 19.16
C LEU A 322 -0.75 3.25 18.18
N ILE A 323 -0.54 1.94 18.33
CA ILE A 323 -1.19 0.92 17.48
C ILE A 323 -2.70 0.99 17.65
N LYS A 324 -3.20 1.04 18.89
CA LYS A 324 -4.63 1.18 19.19
C LYS A 324 -5.25 2.38 18.49
N ALA A 325 -4.65 3.56 18.63
CA ALA A 325 -5.12 4.76 17.96
C ALA A 325 -5.14 4.62 16.43
N ALA A 326 -4.17 3.91 15.85
CA ALA A 326 -4.14 3.65 14.42
C ALA A 326 -5.23 2.68 13.95
N VAL A 327 -5.46 1.58 14.67
CA VAL A 327 -6.42 0.53 14.27
C VAL A 327 -7.87 0.82 14.68
N GLU A 328 -8.10 1.76 15.59
CA GLU A 328 -9.46 2.19 15.97
C GLU A 328 -9.97 3.35 15.09
N CYS A 329 -9.07 3.97 14.33
CA CYS A 329 -9.43 5.01 13.38
C CYS A 329 -9.98 4.45 12.06
N ASN A 330 -11.15 3.83 12.15
CA ASN A 330 -11.78 3.12 11.04
C ASN A 330 -13.11 3.75 10.61
N ILE A 331 -13.24 5.08 10.76
CA ILE A 331 -14.40 5.83 10.27
C ILE A 331 -14.04 6.44 8.92
N PHE A 332 -14.94 6.26 7.96
CA PHE A 332 -14.77 6.69 6.58
C PHE A 332 -16.08 7.20 5.99
N CYS A 333 -16.00 7.88 4.85
CA CYS A 333 -17.14 8.41 4.13
C CYS A 333 -17.36 7.63 2.82
N PHE A 334 -18.62 7.35 2.51
CA PHE A 334 -19.07 6.86 1.22
C PHE A 334 -20.43 7.50 0.89
N ASP A 335 -20.58 8.03 -0.33
CA ASP A 335 -21.81 8.67 -0.80
C ASP A 335 -22.41 9.69 0.19
N ASN A 336 -21.54 10.55 0.74
CA ASN A 336 -21.85 11.58 1.74
C ASN A 336 -22.39 11.04 3.10
N LYS A 337 -22.23 9.75 3.38
CA LYS A 337 -22.56 9.12 4.66
C LYS A 337 -21.30 8.60 5.35
N PHE A 338 -21.29 8.72 6.67
CA PHE A 338 -20.21 8.18 7.49
C PHE A 338 -20.51 6.74 7.88
N TYR A 339 -19.48 5.91 7.80
CA TYR A 339 -19.51 4.50 8.20
C TYR A 339 -18.31 4.19 9.08
N LYS A 340 -18.40 3.13 9.87
CA LYS A 340 -17.33 2.61 10.69
C LYS A 340 -17.14 1.13 10.42
N GLN A 341 -15.89 0.71 10.24
CA GLN A 341 -15.54 -0.71 10.25
C GLN A 341 -15.35 -1.16 11.71
N LYS A 342 -16.20 -2.09 12.17
CA LYS A 342 -16.29 -2.56 13.56
C LYS A 342 -15.17 -3.51 13.97
N ARG A 343 -14.70 -4.33 13.05
CA ARG A 343 -13.70 -5.37 13.28
C ARG A 343 -12.69 -5.48 12.16
N GLY A 344 -11.54 -6.05 12.46
CA GLY A 344 -10.47 -6.20 11.50
C GLY A 344 -9.65 -4.93 11.31
N LEU A 345 -8.75 -5.02 10.36
CA LEU A 345 -7.84 -3.97 9.93
C LEU A 345 -8.38 -3.35 8.63
N ALA A 346 -8.40 -2.02 8.55
CA ALA A 346 -8.79 -1.32 7.34
C ALA A 346 -7.74 -1.53 6.23
N MET A 347 -8.16 -2.04 5.06
CA MET A 347 -7.29 -2.42 3.94
C MET A 347 -6.56 -1.26 3.23
N GLY A 348 -6.64 -0.03 3.72
CA GLY A 348 -5.79 1.08 3.27
C GLY A 348 -5.04 1.80 4.39
N ASN A 349 -5.00 1.20 5.58
CA ASN A 349 -4.12 1.66 6.66
C ASN A 349 -2.73 1.04 6.47
N ARG A 350 -1.67 1.87 6.41
CA ARG A 350 -0.31 1.40 6.09
C ARG A 350 0.22 0.34 7.05
N VAL A 351 -0.21 0.38 8.32
CA VAL A 351 0.25 -0.57 9.34
C VAL A 351 -0.45 -1.93 9.25
N ALA A 352 -1.60 -2.00 8.56
CA ALA A 352 -2.43 -3.20 8.53
C ALA A 352 -1.68 -4.46 8.05
N PRO A 353 -0.89 -4.43 6.96
CA PRO A 353 -0.16 -5.63 6.51
C PRO A 353 0.84 -6.14 7.56
N VAL A 354 1.58 -5.24 8.20
CA VAL A 354 2.56 -5.60 9.25
C VAL A 354 1.86 -6.26 10.43
N LEU A 355 0.72 -5.70 10.87
CA LEU A 355 -0.07 -6.27 11.95
C LEU A 355 -0.66 -7.63 11.58
N ALA A 356 -1.13 -7.80 10.34
CA ALA A 356 -1.70 -9.05 9.87
C ALA A 356 -0.65 -10.17 9.84
N VAL A 357 0.56 -9.89 9.35
CA VAL A 357 1.66 -10.87 9.31
C VAL A 357 2.05 -11.32 10.73
N ILE A 358 2.21 -10.40 11.66
CA ILE A 358 2.58 -10.71 13.06
C ILE A 358 1.43 -11.44 13.78
N PHE A 359 0.19 -11.06 13.53
CA PHE A 359 -0.98 -11.73 14.12
C PHE A 359 -1.11 -13.18 13.65
N LEU A 360 -0.92 -13.44 12.36
CA LEU A 360 -0.93 -14.80 11.82
C LEU A 360 0.19 -15.64 12.41
N ASP A 361 1.42 -15.11 12.51
CA ASP A 361 2.55 -15.82 13.14
C ASP A 361 2.22 -16.28 14.57
N HIS A 362 1.56 -15.42 15.34
CA HIS A 362 1.13 -15.75 16.70
C HIS A 362 0.13 -16.92 16.74
N ILE A 363 -0.82 -16.97 15.80
CA ILE A 363 -1.78 -18.08 15.69
C ILE A 363 -1.08 -19.35 15.19
N GLU A 364 -0.28 -19.22 14.14
CA GLU A 364 0.45 -20.31 13.46
C GLU A 364 1.36 -21.06 14.45
N LYS A 365 2.15 -20.33 15.25
CA LYS A 365 3.04 -20.92 16.27
C LYS A 365 2.32 -21.83 17.26
N SER A 366 1.05 -21.54 17.56
CA SER A 366 0.25 -22.36 18.48
C SER A 366 -0.53 -23.49 17.80
N SER A 367 -0.65 -23.45 16.47
CA SER A 367 -1.57 -24.31 15.72
C SER A 367 -0.86 -25.30 14.79
N LEU A 368 0.40 -25.07 14.44
CA LEU A 368 1.11 -25.93 13.48
C LEU A 368 1.30 -27.36 14.04
N PRO A 369 0.89 -28.41 13.29
CA PRO A 369 0.93 -29.78 13.74
C PRO A 369 2.33 -30.36 13.55
N SER A 370 2.63 -31.44 14.28
CA SER A 370 3.84 -32.21 14.01
C SER A 370 3.77 -32.84 12.60
N GLY A 371 4.91 -32.86 11.91
CA GLY A 371 5.03 -33.45 10.56
C GLY A 371 4.98 -32.45 9.40
N ILE A 372 4.84 -31.14 9.68
CA ILE A 372 5.10 -30.10 8.68
C ILE A 372 6.62 -29.98 8.49
N LEU A 373 7.06 -30.12 7.23
CA LEU A 373 8.46 -30.04 6.82
C LEU A 373 8.85 -28.62 6.37
N PHE A 374 7.89 -27.91 5.77
CA PHE A 374 8.08 -26.57 5.25
C PHE A 374 6.78 -25.79 5.40
N TYR A 375 6.87 -24.56 5.91
CA TYR A 375 5.72 -23.66 6.04
C TYR A 375 6.17 -22.22 5.84
N LYS A 376 5.69 -21.60 4.76
CA LYS A 376 6.00 -20.22 4.41
C LYS A 376 4.77 -19.53 3.84
N ARG A 377 4.64 -18.23 4.09
CA ARG A 377 3.47 -17.42 3.72
C ARG A 377 3.86 -16.04 3.20
N TYR A 378 3.25 -15.66 2.09
CA TYR A 378 3.24 -14.28 1.60
C TYR A 378 1.89 -13.64 1.98
N ILE A 379 1.87 -12.94 3.12
CA ILE A 379 0.66 -12.31 3.70
C ILE A 379 -0.51 -13.29 3.93
N ASP A 380 -1.35 -13.58 2.95
CA ASP A 380 -2.48 -14.51 3.03
C ASP A 380 -2.23 -15.84 2.32
N ASP A 381 -1.32 -15.87 1.34
CA ASP A 381 -0.99 -17.05 0.55
C ASP A 381 0.05 -17.94 1.27
N VAL A 382 -0.35 -19.15 1.65
CA VAL A 382 0.49 -20.14 2.34
C VAL A 382 0.97 -21.21 1.37
N CYS A 383 2.24 -21.59 1.50
CA CYS A 383 2.84 -22.79 0.95
C CYS A 383 3.23 -23.72 2.10
N VAL A 384 2.76 -24.97 2.05
CA VAL A 384 3.06 -25.98 3.07
C VAL A 384 3.49 -27.30 2.43
N ILE A 385 4.45 -27.96 3.07
CA ILE A 385 4.88 -29.33 2.75
C ILE A 385 4.84 -30.16 4.02
N GLY A 386 4.25 -31.35 3.94
CA GLY A 386 4.09 -32.26 5.07
C GLY A 386 4.38 -33.71 4.69
N THR A 387 4.57 -34.54 5.72
CA THR A 387 4.88 -35.97 5.54
C THR A 387 3.67 -36.81 5.14
N THR A 388 2.45 -36.39 5.48
CA THR A 388 1.21 -37.10 5.14
C THR A 388 0.13 -36.15 4.64
N GLU A 389 -0.80 -36.68 3.87
CA GLU A 389 -1.98 -35.92 3.45
C GLU A 389 -2.80 -35.43 4.65
N LYS A 390 -3.02 -36.30 5.65
CA LYS A 390 -3.80 -35.97 6.86
C LYS A 390 -3.18 -34.86 7.70
N THR A 391 -1.85 -34.70 7.70
CA THR A 391 -1.17 -33.60 8.39
C THR A 391 -1.43 -32.24 7.74
N LEU A 392 -1.75 -32.20 6.45
CA LEU A 392 -2.07 -30.95 5.75
C LEU A 392 -3.53 -30.51 5.99
N TRP A 393 -4.47 -31.45 6.06
CA TRP A 393 -5.92 -31.16 6.14
C TRP A 393 -6.49 -31.03 7.56
N LYS A 394 -5.66 -30.93 8.59
CA LYS A 394 -6.10 -30.77 9.98
C LYS A 394 -6.44 -29.33 10.37
N HIS A 395 -6.38 -28.41 9.41
CA HIS A 395 -6.72 -26.99 9.51
C HIS A 395 -7.79 -26.64 8.50
#